data_AF-A0A0D3C7M4-F1
#
_entry.id   AF-A0A0D3C7M4-F1
#
_cell.length_a   1.000
_cell.length_b   1.000
_cell.length_c   1.000
_cell.angle_alpha   90.00
_cell.angle_beta   90.00
_cell.angle_gamma   90.00
#
_symmetry.space_group_name_H-M   'P 1'
#
loop_
_entity.id
_entity.type
_entity.pdbx_description
1 polymer ?
#
loop_
_entity_poly.entity_id
_entity_poly.type
_entity_poly.pdbx_seq_one_letter_code
_entity_poly.pdbx_strand_id
1 'polypeptide(L)'
;MITTTKSEVEAMGFPKARATRALHYSGNASLEAAVNWMVEHENDPDVDEFPKESMKNILLVFAKLNQGIRYVQGMNEILAPIYYIFRSDTDEDADSSLFYFCYIFNYFDSHAEADAFFCFVELLSGFRDFYCQQLDNSVFGIRSAITRLSQLVRKHDEELWRHLEITHQSKISVLTTICYYSPTSILLVNPQFYAFRWITLLLTQEFSFFDSLHIWDALLSDPEGKLTGDVLCDAGTGEEEVDRWRFHI
;
A
#
# COMPACT_ATOMS: atom_id res chain seq x y z
N MET A 1 -3.02 -41.65 7.92
CA MET A 1 -2.92 -40.61 6.86
C MET A 1 -1.62 -39.89 7.09
N ILE A 2 -0.71 -39.91 6.12
CA ILE A 2 0.61 -39.29 6.23
C ILE A 2 0.39 -37.80 5.99
N THR A 3 0.25 -37.03 7.07
CA THR A 3 0.29 -35.56 6.99
C THR A 3 1.71 -35.18 6.65
N THR A 4 1.98 -34.97 5.36
CA THR A 4 3.27 -34.45 4.92
C THR A 4 3.45 -33.05 5.47
N THR A 5 4.61 -32.78 6.02
CA THR A 5 4.85 -31.54 6.73
C THR A 5 5.72 -30.60 5.92
N LYS A 6 5.40 -29.30 5.99
CA LYS A 6 6.16 -28.27 5.28
C LYS A 6 7.64 -28.22 5.70
N SER A 7 7.96 -28.58 6.94
CA SER A 7 9.34 -28.73 7.41
C SER A 7 10.12 -29.83 6.67
N GLU A 8 9.47 -30.92 6.25
CA GLU A 8 10.14 -31.97 5.46
C GLU A 8 10.48 -31.46 4.05
N VAL A 9 9.60 -30.67 3.45
CA VAL A 9 9.82 -30.05 2.13
C VAL A 9 10.87 -28.94 2.22
N GLU A 10 10.83 -28.10 3.25
CA GLU A 10 11.83 -27.04 3.48
C GLU A 10 13.21 -27.63 3.81
N ALA A 11 13.28 -28.74 4.56
CA ALA A 11 14.53 -29.44 4.83
C ALA A 11 15.21 -30.02 3.57
N MET A 12 14.46 -30.18 2.47
CA MET A 12 15.01 -30.54 1.16
C MET A 12 15.62 -29.35 0.40
N GLY A 13 15.56 -28.14 0.97
CA GLY A 13 16.14 -26.93 0.39
C GLY A 13 15.19 -26.14 -0.51
N PHE A 14 13.91 -26.49 -0.55
CA PHE A 14 12.92 -25.74 -1.33
C PHE A 14 12.53 -24.41 -0.64
N PRO A 15 12.33 -23.32 -1.39
CA PRO A 15 11.85 -22.06 -0.84
C PRO A 15 10.49 -22.21 -0.14
N LYS A 16 10.32 -21.49 0.97
CA LYS A 16 9.12 -21.54 1.84
C LYS A 16 7.82 -21.31 1.08
N ALA A 17 7.80 -20.38 0.13
CA ALA A 17 6.63 -20.10 -0.71
C ALA A 17 6.27 -21.29 -1.61
N ARG A 18 7.28 -21.88 -2.26
CA ARG A 18 7.13 -23.06 -3.13
C ARG A 18 6.62 -24.28 -2.36
N ALA A 19 7.20 -24.55 -1.19
CA ALA A 19 6.76 -25.62 -0.31
C ALA A 19 5.29 -25.45 0.13
N THR A 20 4.85 -24.21 0.36
CA THR A 20 3.45 -23.90 0.72
C THR A 20 2.50 -24.19 -0.44
N ARG A 21 2.81 -23.70 -1.64
CA ARG A 21 1.98 -23.91 -2.83
C ARG A 21 1.87 -25.40 -3.17
N ALA A 22 2.98 -26.12 -3.13
CA ALA A 22 3.05 -27.55 -3.40
C ALA A 22 2.16 -28.38 -2.48
N LEU A 23 2.20 -28.07 -1.18
CA LEU A 23 1.38 -28.75 -0.18
C LEU A 23 -0.12 -28.44 -0.34
N HIS A 24 -0.45 -27.18 -0.65
CA HIS A 24 -1.82 -26.76 -0.93
C HIS A 24 -2.41 -27.48 -2.15
N TYR A 25 -1.73 -27.46 -3.29
CA TYR A 25 -2.25 -28.06 -4.53
C TYR A 25 -2.19 -29.59 -4.56
N SER A 26 -1.27 -30.20 -3.81
CA SER A 26 -1.25 -31.65 -3.58
C SER A 26 -2.27 -32.12 -2.54
N GLY A 27 -3.01 -31.20 -1.90
CA GLY A 27 -3.99 -31.52 -0.86
C GLY A 27 -3.37 -32.20 0.37
N ASN A 28 -2.09 -31.94 0.66
CA ASN A 28 -1.30 -32.62 1.69
C ASN A 28 -1.32 -34.15 1.59
N ALA A 29 -1.51 -34.71 0.39
CA ALA A 29 -1.71 -36.14 0.19
C ALA A 29 -0.44 -36.97 0.48
N SER A 30 0.72 -36.48 0.03
CA SER A 30 2.03 -37.09 0.30
C SER A 30 3.18 -36.13 -0.07
N LEU A 31 4.38 -36.41 0.43
CA LEU A 31 5.62 -35.71 0.07
C LEU A 31 5.92 -35.84 -1.42
N GLU A 32 5.70 -37.02 -1.97
CA GLU A 32 5.86 -37.28 -3.40
C GLU A 32 4.88 -36.44 -4.25
N ALA A 33 3.63 -36.28 -3.80
CA ALA A 33 2.65 -35.44 -4.50
C ALA A 33 3.03 -33.95 -4.47
N ALA A 34 3.55 -33.46 -3.34
CA ALA A 34 4.07 -32.10 -3.23
C ALA A 34 5.31 -31.90 -4.11
N VAL A 35 6.26 -32.84 -4.09
CA VAL A 35 7.48 -32.77 -4.92
C VAL A 35 7.15 -32.84 -6.40
N ASN A 36 6.24 -33.72 -6.82
CA ASN A 36 5.79 -33.79 -8.22
C ASN A 36 5.18 -32.47 -8.69
N TRP A 37 4.33 -31.85 -7.87
CA TRP A 37 3.78 -30.52 -8.19
C TRP A 37 4.89 -29.46 -8.35
N MET A 38 5.90 -29.46 -7.47
CA MET A 38 7.02 -28.51 -7.56
C MET A 38 7.86 -28.69 -8.81
N VAL A 39 8.08 -29.93 -9.24
CA VAL A 39 8.82 -30.24 -10.47
C VAL A 39 8.02 -29.81 -11.70
N GLU A 40 6.71 -30.05 -11.71
CA GLU A 40 5.83 -29.62 -12.80
C GLU A 40 5.81 -28.10 -13.00
N HIS A 41 5.97 -27.34 -11.91
CA HIS A 41 5.87 -25.87 -11.90
C HIS A 41 7.24 -25.20 -11.67
N GLU A 42 8.36 -25.92 -11.84
CA GLU A 42 9.70 -25.42 -11.50
C GLU A 42 10.13 -24.18 -12.30
N ASN A 43 9.57 -24.05 -13.52
CA ASN A 43 9.89 -22.99 -14.48
C ASN A 43 8.89 -21.83 -14.41
N ASP A 44 7.88 -21.90 -13.54
CA ASP A 44 6.92 -20.82 -13.38
C ASP A 44 7.60 -19.62 -12.72
N PRO A 45 7.48 -18.41 -13.30
CA PRO A 45 8.22 -17.24 -12.84
C PRO A 45 7.85 -16.80 -11.41
N ASP A 46 6.68 -17.22 -10.90
CA ASP A 46 6.14 -16.84 -9.60
C ASP A 46 6.05 -18.03 -8.61
N VAL A 47 6.63 -19.18 -8.92
CA VAL A 47 6.52 -20.39 -8.09
C VAL A 47 7.10 -20.23 -6.68
N ASP A 48 8.08 -19.34 -6.54
CA ASP A 48 8.69 -18.93 -5.26
C ASP A 48 8.06 -17.67 -4.66
N GLU A 49 7.09 -17.07 -5.34
CA GLU A 49 6.38 -15.92 -4.81
C GLU A 49 5.27 -16.37 -3.86
N PHE A 50 5.09 -15.65 -2.76
CA PHE A 50 3.99 -15.88 -1.85
C PHE A 50 2.63 -15.80 -2.58
N PRO A 51 1.62 -16.61 -2.17
CA PRO A 51 0.35 -16.64 -2.87
C PRO A 51 -0.31 -15.26 -2.86
N LYS A 52 -0.38 -14.61 -4.02
CA LYS A 52 -1.16 -13.38 -4.25
C LYS A 52 -2.67 -13.59 -4.06
N GLU A 53 -3.10 -14.82 -3.83
CA GLU A 53 -4.51 -15.22 -3.75
C GLU A 53 -5.22 -14.62 -2.54
N SER A 54 -4.56 -14.53 -1.37
CA SER A 54 -5.16 -13.91 -0.17
C SER A 54 -5.53 -12.45 -0.39
N MET A 55 -4.59 -11.65 -0.91
CA MET A 55 -4.85 -10.25 -1.24
C MET A 55 -5.93 -10.12 -2.32
N LYS A 56 -5.94 -11.01 -3.33
CA LYS A 56 -6.97 -11.04 -4.36
C LYS A 56 -8.34 -11.36 -3.78
N ASN A 57 -8.45 -12.28 -2.84
CA ASN A 57 -9.69 -12.62 -2.14
C ASN A 57 -10.23 -11.40 -1.38
N ILE A 58 -9.37 -10.74 -0.61
CA ILE A 58 -9.70 -9.51 0.13
C ILE A 58 -10.23 -8.43 -0.84
N LEU A 59 -9.49 -8.13 -1.92
CA LEU A 59 -9.87 -7.11 -2.90
C LEU A 59 -11.16 -7.48 -3.65
N LEU A 60 -11.38 -8.77 -3.94
CA LEU A 60 -12.59 -9.26 -4.57
C LEU A 60 -13.82 -9.08 -3.67
N VAL A 61 -13.69 -9.42 -2.38
CA VAL A 61 -14.76 -9.22 -1.38
C VAL A 61 -15.04 -7.73 -1.22
N PHE A 62 -14.00 -6.90 -1.09
CA PHE A 62 -14.13 -5.44 -1.04
C PHE A 62 -14.91 -4.89 -2.24
N ALA A 63 -14.54 -5.30 -3.46
CA ALA A 63 -15.18 -4.81 -4.68
C ALA A 63 -16.65 -5.23 -4.79
N LYS A 64 -17.02 -6.43 -4.28
CA LYS A 64 -18.41 -6.90 -4.24
C LYS A 64 -19.25 -6.14 -3.22
N LEU A 65 -18.68 -5.82 -2.06
CA LEU A 65 -19.38 -5.09 -1.00
C LEU A 65 -19.50 -3.59 -1.32
N ASN A 66 -18.53 -3.01 -2.03
CA ASN A 66 -18.48 -1.59 -2.35
C ASN A 66 -18.72 -1.33 -3.85
N GLN A 67 -19.91 -1.64 -4.36
CA GLN A 67 -20.22 -1.57 -5.81
C GLN A 67 -20.06 -0.17 -6.44
N GLY A 68 -20.09 0.89 -5.64
CA GLY A 68 -19.89 2.29 -6.07
C GLY A 68 -18.42 2.67 -6.30
N ILE A 69 -17.48 1.97 -5.65
CA ILE A 69 -16.03 2.20 -5.79
C ILE A 69 -15.39 1.07 -6.59
N ARG A 70 -15.69 -0.18 -6.20
CA ARG A 70 -15.10 -1.42 -6.72
C ARG A 70 -13.57 -1.42 -6.53
N TYR A 71 -12.90 -2.36 -7.18
CA TYR A 71 -11.45 -2.36 -7.22
C TYR A 71 -10.92 -1.28 -8.18
N VAL A 72 -9.95 -0.51 -7.69
CA VAL A 72 -9.16 0.43 -8.49
C VAL A 72 -7.70 0.01 -8.45
N GLN A 73 -7.03 0.00 -9.61
CA GLN A 73 -5.61 -0.34 -9.71
C GLN A 73 -4.79 0.56 -8.77
N GLY A 74 -3.94 -0.06 -7.94
CA GLY A 74 -3.18 0.62 -6.88
C GLY A 74 -3.69 0.31 -5.47
N MET A 75 -4.95 -0.09 -5.30
CA MET A 75 -5.46 -0.55 -4.00
C MET A 75 -4.69 -1.75 -3.44
N ASN A 76 -4.13 -2.58 -4.33
CA ASN A 76 -3.24 -3.68 -3.94
C ASN A 76 -1.97 -3.20 -3.23
N GLU A 77 -1.46 -2.01 -3.56
CA GLU A 77 -0.27 -1.42 -2.92
C GLU A 77 -0.55 -0.95 -1.49
N ILE A 78 -1.80 -0.57 -1.21
CA ILE A 78 -2.25 -0.20 0.13
C ILE A 78 -2.52 -1.45 0.97
N LEU A 79 -3.07 -2.49 0.34
CA LEU A 79 -3.35 -3.74 1.04
C LEU A 79 -2.07 -4.50 1.41
N ALA A 80 -1.00 -4.42 0.61
CA ALA A 80 0.20 -5.22 0.82
C ALA A 80 0.87 -4.96 2.18
N PRO A 81 1.12 -3.71 2.61
CA PRO A 81 1.66 -3.40 3.94
C PRO A 81 0.79 -3.93 5.09
N ILE A 82 -0.54 -3.75 4.98
CA ILE A 82 -1.50 -4.20 5.99
C ILE A 82 -1.46 -5.73 6.12
N TYR A 83 -1.60 -6.43 5.00
CA TYR A 83 -1.61 -7.89 4.99
C TYR A 83 -0.26 -8.46 5.47
N TYR A 84 0.85 -7.82 5.11
CA TYR A 84 2.16 -8.20 5.59
C TYR A 84 2.27 -8.12 7.11
N ILE A 85 1.78 -7.04 7.74
CA ILE A 85 1.81 -6.89 9.21
C ILE A 85 1.05 -8.05 9.86
N PHE A 86 -0.23 -8.24 9.51
CA PHE A 86 -1.06 -9.27 10.15
C PHE A 86 -0.57 -10.69 9.88
N ARG A 87 0.05 -10.94 8.72
CA ARG A 87 0.65 -12.24 8.43
C ARG A 87 1.97 -12.47 9.16
N SER A 88 2.70 -11.40 9.45
CA SER A 88 3.98 -11.44 10.17
C SER A 88 3.78 -11.42 11.68
N ASP A 89 2.57 -11.12 12.15
CA ASP A 89 2.14 -11.23 13.54
C ASP A 89 2.01 -12.71 13.93
N THR A 90 3.17 -13.35 14.09
CA THR A 90 3.26 -14.66 14.70
C THR A 90 3.46 -14.46 16.19
N ASP A 91 2.50 -14.93 16.98
CA ASP A 91 2.59 -14.98 18.43
C ASP A 91 3.83 -15.82 18.81
N GLU A 92 4.95 -15.16 19.08
CA GLU A 92 6.25 -15.81 19.37
C GLU A 92 6.19 -16.64 20.66
N ASP A 93 5.19 -16.36 21.51
CA ASP A 93 4.89 -17.07 22.76
C ASP A 93 3.91 -18.25 22.55
N ALA A 94 3.41 -18.48 21.33
CA ALA A 94 2.52 -19.60 21.06
C ALA A 94 3.22 -20.94 21.27
N ASP A 95 2.57 -21.84 22.00
CA ASP A 95 3.03 -23.21 22.18
C ASP A 95 3.43 -23.84 20.83
N SER A 96 4.65 -24.37 20.73
CA SER A 96 5.21 -24.85 19.46
C SER A 96 4.32 -25.90 18.77
N SER A 97 3.54 -26.67 19.54
CA SER A 97 2.58 -27.62 18.98
C SER A 97 1.33 -26.93 18.40
N LEU A 98 0.84 -25.86 19.03
CA LEU A 98 -0.28 -25.06 18.53
C LEU A 98 0.13 -24.23 17.30
N PHE A 99 1.33 -23.65 17.32
CA PHE A 99 1.91 -22.96 16.16
C PHE A 99 1.95 -23.89 14.94
N TYR A 100 2.42 -25.12 15.13
CA TYR A 100 2.48 -26.13 14.08
C TYR A 100 1.10 -26.55 13.56
N PHE A 101 0.11 -26.68 14.45
CA PHE A 101 -1.27 -26.96 14.08
C PHE A 101 -1.84 -25.81 13.23
N CYS A 102 -1.78 -24.57 13.73
CA CYS A 102 -2.25 -23.39 13.02
C CYS A 102 -1.56 -23.22 11.66
N TYR A 103 -0.28 -23.54 11.57
CA TYR A 103 0.48 -23.51 10.33
C TYR A 103 0.04 -24.58 9.32
N ILE A 104 -0.14 -25.84 9.73
CA ILE A 104 -0.62 -26.92 8.85
C ILE A 104 -2.03 -26.65 8.33
N PHE A 105 -2.90 -26.05 9.16
CA PHE A 105 -4.28 -25.73 8.78
C PHE A 105 -4.44 -24.36 8.10
N ASN A 106 -3.35 -23.67 7.78
CA ASN A 106 -3.39 -22.33 7.16
C ASN A 106 -4.23 -21.31 7.97
N TYR A 107 -4.26 -21.50 9.30
CA TYR A 107 -5.07 -20.74 10.24
C TYR A 107 -4.61 -19.27 10.29
N PHE A 108 -3.30 -19.03 10.39
CA PHE A 108 -2.75 -17.68 10.44
C PHE A 108 -3.06 -16.86 9.19
N ASP A 109 -3.01 -17.48 7.99
CA ASP A 109 -3.36 -16.81 6.74
C ASP A 109 -4.85 -16.45 6.70
N SER A 110 -5.72 -17.33 7.23
CA SER A 110 -7.17 -17.10 7.29
C SER A 110 -7.55 -15.95 8.24
N HIS A 111 -6.86 -15.84 9.38
CA HIS A 111 -7.05 -14.72 10.32
C HIS A 111 -6.46 -13.43 9.78
N ALA A 112 -5.24 -13.48 9.24
CA ALA A 112 -4.60 -12.34 8.60
C ALA A 112 -5.44 -11.80 7.44
N GLU A 113 -6.15 -12.65 6.68
CA GLU A 113 -7.07 -12.19 5.63
C GLU A 113 -8.23 -11.36 6.18
N ALA A 114 -8.87 -11.84 7.25
CA ALA A 114 -10.00 -11.16 7.87
C ALA A 114 -9.57 -9.83 8.51
N ASP A 115 -8.49 -9.84 9.29
CA ASP A 115 -7.99 -8.65 9.98
C ASP A 115 -7.47 -7.61 8.98
N ALA A 116 -6.75 -8.06 7.94
CA ALA A 116 -6.32 -7.18 6.86
C ALA A 116 -7.52 -6.60 6.09
N PHE A 117 -8.58 -7.37 5.86
CA PHE A 117 -9.79 -6.85 5.21
C PHE A 117 -10.43 -5.71 6.01
N PHE A 118 -10.64 -5.90 7.32
CA PHE A 118 -11.26 -4.86 8.15
C PHE A 118 -10.37 -3.64 8.29
N CYS A 119 -9.06 -3.82 8.52
CA CYS A 119 -8.11 -2.72 8.58
C CYS A 119 -8.04 -1.95 7.25
N PHE A 120 -8.02 -2.66 6.12
CA PHE A 120 -8.04 -2.06 4.78
C PHE A 120 -9.32 -1.26 4.52
N VAL A 121 -10.49 -1.79 4.90
CA VAL A 121 -11.78 -1.09 4.75
C VAL A 121 -11.81 0.18 5.62
N GLU A 122 -11.37 0.08 6.88
CA GLU A 122 -11.31 1.22 7.78
C GLU A 122 -10.36 2.29 7.25
N LEU A 123 -9.16 1.89 6.82
CA LEU A 123 -8.17 2.78 6.23
C LEU A 123 -8.73 3.50 5.00
N LEU A 124 -9.27 2.73 4.04
CA LEU A 124 -9.88 3.30 2.83
C LEU A 124 -11.07 4.19 3.15
N SER A 125 -11.83 3.93 4.21
CA SER A 125 -13.04 4.69 4.51
C SER A 125 -12.80 6.20 4.64
N GLY A 126 -11.59 6.59 5.07
CA GLY A 126 -11.18 7.98 5.23
C GLY A 126 -10.93 8.72 3.92
N PHE A 127 -10.39 8.04 2.91
CA PHE A 127 -10.03 8.65 1.62
C PHE A 127 -10.72 7.98 0.42
N ARG A 128 -11.80 7.23 0.67
CA ARG A 128 -12.60 6.52 -0.33
C ARG A 128 -13.10 7.44 -1.45
N ASP A 129 -13.35 8.70 -1.12
CA ASP A 129 -13.90 9.69 -2.05
C ASP A 129 -12.90 10.01 -3.18
N PHE A 130 -11.61 9.74 -2.97
CA PHE A 130 -10.57 9.88 -4.00
C PHE A 130 -10.63 8.82 -5.10
N TYR A 131 -11.31 7.70 -4.84
CA TYR A 131 -11.53 6.64 -5.83
C TYR A 131 -12.88 6.77 -6.55
N CYS A 132 -13.75 7.66 -6.09
CA CYS A 132 -15.06 7.88 -6.67
C CYS A 132 -14.97 8.93 -7.77
N GLN A 133 -14.93 8.48 -9.04
CA GLN A 133 -14.82 9.38 -10.21
C GLN A 133 -15.88 10.49 -10.24
N GLN A 134 -17.08 10.22 -9.71
CA GLN A 134 -18.17 11.19 -9.62
C GLN A 134 -17.85 12.35 -8.65
N LEU A 135 -16.95 12.12 -7.69
CA LEU A 135 -16.52 13.09 -6.70
C LEU A 135 -15.22 13.79 -7.09
N ASP A 136 -14.57 13.48 -8.20
CA ASP A 136 -13.27 14.08 -8.59
C ASP A 136 -13.27 15.62 -8.56
N ASN A 137 -14.39 16.25 -8.92
CA ASN A 137 -14.56 17.71 -8.93
C ASN A 137 -15.19 18.28 -7.64
N SER A 138 -15.50 17.42 -6.67
CA SER A 138 -16.02 17.80 -5.36
C SER A 138 -14.90 18.33 -4.46
N VAL A 139 -15.28 19.06 -3.42
CA VAL A 139 -14.38 19.51 -2.34
C VAL A 139 -13.74 18.34 -1.57
N PHE A 140 -14.40 17.18 -1.59
CA PHE A 140 -13.91 15.93 -0.99
C PHE A 140 -13.16 15.04 -1.99
N GLY A 141 -13.10 15.45 -3.27
CA GLY A 141 -12.47 14.69 -4.34
C GLY A 141 -10.97 14.85 -4.42
N ILE A 142 -10.34 13.98 -5.20
CA ILE A 142 -8.88 13.95 -5.39
C ILE A 142 -8.32 15.26 -5.94
N ARG A 143 -9.04 15.98 -6.83
CA ARG A 143 -8.56 17.26 -7.36
C ARG A 143 -8.50 18.34 -6.29
N SER A 144 -9.44 18.32 -5.34
CA SER A 144 -9.40 19.24 -4.22
C SER A 144 -8.25 18.93 -3.28
N ALA A 145 -7.98 17.65 -2.98
CA ALA A 145 -6.80 17.25 -2.21
C ALA A 145 -5.49 17.67 -2.88
N ILE A 146 -5.32 17.43 -4.19
CA ILE A 146 -4.15 17.91 -4.95
C ILE A 146 -4.02 19.45 -4.89
N THR A 147 -5.14 20.16 -4.94
CA THR A 147 -5.14 21.63 -4.81
C THR A 147 -4.72 22.07 -3.41
N ARG A 148 -5.18 21.40 -2.35
CA ARG A 148 -4.77 21.66 -0.97
C ARG A 148 -3.27 21.40 -0.77
N LEU A 149 -2.75 20.29 -1.29
CA LEU A 149 -1.32 20.03 -1.30
C LEU A 149 -0.52 21.16 -1.98
N SER A 150 -0.97 21.61 -3.17
CA SER A 150 -0.32 22.74 -3.86
C SER A 150 -0.33 24.03 -3.02
N GLN A 151 -1.45 24.31 -2.35
CA GLN A 151 -1.57 25.47 -1.45
C GLN A 151 -0.65 25.36 -0.23
N LEU A 152 -0.44 24.15 0.31
CA LEU A 152 0.53 23.94 1.38
C LEU A 152 1.95 24.19 0.93
N VAL A 153 2.34 23.66 -0.24
CA VAL A 153 3.67 23.94 -0.81
C VAL A 153 3.84 25.45 -0.98
N ARG A 154 2.83 26.17 -1.48
CA ARG A 154 2.88 27.64 -1.58
C ARG A 154 3.07 28.34 -0.23
N LYS A 155 2.37 27.87 0.82
CA LYS A 155 2.41 28.45 2.17
C LYS A 155 3.80 28.29 2.80
N HIS A 156 4.45 27.14 2.59
CA HIS A 156 5.71 26.80 3.25
C HIS A 156 6.96 27.08 2.39
N ASP A 157 6.85 26.98 1.07
CA ASP A 157 7.92 27.19 0.11
C ASP A 157 7.38 27.78 -1.21
N GLU A 158 7.20 29.10 -1.22
CA GLU A 158 6.66 29.80 -2.38
C GLU A 158 7.59 29.72 -3.61
N GLU A 159 8.90 29.59 -3.42
CA GLU A 159 9.86 29.48 -4.52
C GLU A 159 9.72 28.14 -5.24
N LEU A 160 9.68 27.03 -4.48
CA LEU A 160 9.40 25.70 -5.01
C LEU A 160 8.02 25.66 -5.68
N TRP A 161 7.00 26.22 -5.04
CA TRP A 161 5.66 26.28 -5.61
C TRP A 161 5.64 27.03 -6.94
N ARG A 162 6.29 28.21 -7.04
CA ARG A 162 6.39 28.95 -8.31
C ARG A 162 7.11 28.13 -9.38
N HIS A 163 8.17 27.41 -9.02
CA HIS A 163 8.87 26.53 -9.95
C HIS A 163 7.96 25.40 -10.49
N LEU A 164 7.10 24.85 -9.64
CA LEU A 164 6.11 23.82 -10.02
C LEU A 164 4.93 24.41 -10.82
N GLU A 165 4.46 25.63 -10.52
CA GLU A 165 3.25 26.23 -11.10
C GLU A 165 3.48 27.04 -12.39
N ILE A 166 4.64 27.68 -12.59
CA ILE A 166 4.99 28.37 -13.85
C ILE A 166 4.87 27.41 -15.07
N THR A 167 4.96 26.12 -14.80
CA THR A 167 4.77 25.00 -15.72
C THR A 167 3.31 24.76 -16.16
N HIS A 168 2.31 25.22 -15.40
CA HIS A 168 0.88 24.97 -15.65
C HIS A 168 0.24 25.97 -16.64
N GLN A 169 0.77 27.19 -16.76
CA GLN A 169 0.13 28.29 -17.52
C GLN A 169 0.66 28.48 -18.95
N SER A 170 1.38 27.52 -19.52
CA SER A 170 1.86 27.66 -20.90
C SER A 170 0.77 27.31 -21.91
N LYS A 171 -0.12 28.27 -22.18
CA LYS A 171 -0.44 28.57 -23.58
C LYS A 171 0.90 28.84 -24.26
N ILE A 172 1.33 27.89 -25.10
CA ILE A 172 2.43 28.04 -26.05
C ILE A 172 2.23 29.35 -26.82
N SER A 173 2.92 30.43 -26.44
CA SER A 173 3.12 31.60 -27.32
C SER A 173 4.14 32.64 -26.84
N VAL A 174 4.73 32.59 -25.64
CA VAL A 174 5.62 33.68 -25.17
C VAL A 174 6.94 33.25 -24.51
N LEU A 175 7.04 32.04 -23.96
CA LEU A 175 8.25 31.61 -23.24
C LEU A 175 9.43 31.21 -24.14
N THR A 176 9.19 30.91 -25.42
CA THR A 176 10.24 30.59 -26.39
C THR A 176 11.20 31.75 -26.66
N THR A 177 10.80 33.01 -26.39
CA THR A 177 11.65 34.18 -26.66
C THR A 177 12.58 34.53 -25.50
N ILE A 178 12.23 34.21 -24.24
CA ILE A 178 13.02 34.59 -23.07
C ILE A 178 13.99 33.47 -22.65
N CYS A 179 13.66 32.20 -22.91
CA CYS A 179 14.49 31.06 -22.49
C CYS A 179 15.71 30.78 -23.38
N TYR A 180 16.03 31.63 -24.35
CA TYR A 180 17.21 31.45 -25.22
C TYR A 180 18.56 31.65 -24.49
N TYR A 181 18.56 32.16 -23.24
CA TYR A 181 19.77 32.54 -22.51
C TYR A 181 20.13 31.66 -21.29
N SER A 182 19.33 30.66 -20.92
CA SER A 182 19.70 29.73 -19.84
C SER A 182 19.06 28.35 -20.03
N PRO A 183 19.83 27.33 -20.43
CA PRO A 183 19.34 25.96 -20.55
C PRO A 183 19.41 25.29 -19.17
N THR A 184 18.63 25.78 -18.21
CA THR A 184 18.35 24.99 -17.00
C THR A 184 17.11 24.17 -17.33
N SER A 185 17.25 22.86 -17.46
CA SER A 185 16.19 21.91 -17.84
C SER A 185 14.92 22.13 -17.01
N ILE A 186 13.95 22.90 -17.53
CA ILE A 186 12.69 23.17 -16.86
C ILE A 186 11.83 21.91 -16.98
N LEU A 187 11.68 21.20 -15.87
CA LEU A 187 10.95 19.93 -15.80
C LEU A 187 9.43 20.23 -15.88
N LEU A 188 8.81 19.81 -16.98
CA LEU A 188 7.38 19.98 -17.22
C LEU A 188 6.56 18.95 -16.40
N VAL A 189 6.29 19.20 -15.12
CA VAL A 189 5.52 18.25 -14.30
C VAL A 189 4.26 18.88 -13.73
N ASN A 190 3.10 18.48 -14.27
CA ASN A 190 1.80 18.78 -13.68
C ASN A 190 1.70 18.08 -12.30
N PRO A 191 1.28 18.78 -11.22
CA PRO A 191 1.03 18.17 -9.91
C PRO A 191 0.17 16.91 -9.95
N GLN A 192 -0.78 16.82 -10.88
CA GLN A 192 -1.60 15.63 -11.07
C GLN A 192 -0.79 14.38 -11.44
N PHE A 193 0.39 14.52 -12.05
CA PHE A 193 1.22 13.38 -12.46
C PHE A 193 2.00 12.73 -11.31
N TYR A 194 2.25 13.44 -10.22
CA TYR A 194 2.90 12.87 -9.02
C TYR A 194 1.96 12.81 -7.82
N ALA A 195 1.27 13.92 -7.49
CA ALA A 195 0.46 14.05 -6.29
C ALA A 195 -0.74 13.12 -6.27
N PHE A 196 -1.30 12.80 -7.46
CA PHE A 196 -2.37 11.81 -7.55
C PHE A 196 -1.92 10.46 -6.95
N ARG A 197 -0.76 9.94 -7.36
CA ARG A 197 -0.23 8.67 -6.85
C ARG A 197 0.16 8.79 -5.38
N TRP A 198 0.79 9.88 -4.99
CA TRP A 198 1.20 10.10 -3.61
C TRP A 198 0.02 10.05 -2.64
N ILE A 199 -1.08 10.74 -2.99
CA ILE A 199 -2.30 10.79 -2.18
C ILE A 199 -3.07 9.47 -2.26
N THR A 200 -3.32 8.95 -3.47
CA THR A 200 -4.16 7.75 -3.66
C THR A 200 -3.48 6.45 -3.27
N LEU A 201 -2.16 6.44 -3.03
CA LEU A 201 -1.41 5.25 -2.62
C LEU A 201 -0.71 5.44 -1.27
N LEU A 202 -0.97 6.54 -0.56
CA LEU A 202 -0.31 6.85 0.72
C LEU A 202 1.22 6.67 0.66
N LEU A 203 1.81 7.20 -0.41
CA LEU A 203 3.26 7.21 -0.68
C LEU A 203 3.95 5.84 -0.85
N THR A 204 3.21 4.72 -0.90
CA THR A 204 3.81 3.36 -0.96
C THR A 204 4.67 3.10 -2.21
N GLN A 205 4.52 3.87 -3.27
CA GLN A 205 5.34 3.76 -4.48
C GLN A 205 6.54 4.71 -4.52
N GLU A 206 6.70 5.57 -3.51
CA GLU A 206 7.78 6.56 -3.46
C GLU A 206 8.88 6.15 -2.48
N PHE A 207 8.54 5.31 -1.49
CA PHE A 207 9.45 4.83 -0.46
C PHE A 207 9.61 3.30 -0.54
N SER A 208 10.64 2.78 0.12
CA SER A 208 10.76 1.32 0.27
C SER A 208 9.60 0.78 1.09
N PHE A 209 9.38 -0.53 1.03
CA PHE A 209 8.29 -1.18 1.75
C PHE A 209 8.35 -0.90 3.27
N PHE A 210 9.52 -1.05 3.88
CA PHE A 210 9.69 -0.81 5.33
C PHE A 210 9.63 0.68 5.69
N ASP A 211 10.15 1.57 4.85
CA ASP A 211 10.01 3.01 5.08
C ASP A 211 8.54 3.44 5.03
N SER A 212 7.76 2.84 4.12
CA SER A 212 6.33 3.07 4.03
C SER A 212 5.61 2.68 5.32
N LEU A 213 5.97 1.54 5.94
CA LEU A 213 5.44 1.13 7.24
C LEU A 213 5.74 2.15 8.35
N HIS A 214 6.98 2.63 8.44
CA HIS A 214 7.35 3.64 9.44
C HIS A 214 6.63 4.97 9.23
N ILE A 215 6.45 5.40 7.97
CA ILE A 215 5.65 6.59 7.66
C ILE A 215 4.21 6.37 8.11
N TRP A 216 3.66 5.18 7.87
CA TRP A 216 2.29 4.86 8.26
C TRP A 216 2.09 4.83 9.78
N ASP A 217 3.08 4.41 10.58
CA ASP A 217 3.00 4.52 12.04
C ASP A 217 2.78 5.98 12.49
N ALA A 218 3.47 6.93 11.86
CA ALA A 218 3.28 8.35 12.13
C ALA A 218 1.94 8.87 11.59
N LEU A 219 1.53 8.46 10.38
CA LEU A 219 0.26 8.90 9.78
C LEU A 219 -0.97 8.37 10.54
N LEU A 220 -0.90 7.15 11.05
CA LEU A 220 -2.02 6.47 11.71
C LEU A 220 -2.10 6.75 13.21
N SER A 221 -1.03 7.26 13.83
CA SER A 221 -1.01 7.62 15.25
C SER A 221 -1.58 9.01 15.55
N ASP A 222 -1.91 9.80 14.52
CA ASP A 222 -2.50 11.13 14.68
C ASP A 222 -3.92 11.05 15.29
N PRO A 223 -4.12 11.56 16.53
CA PRO A 223 -5.41 11.50 17.21
C PRO A 223 -6.47 12.47 16.64
N GLU A 224 -6.07 13.52 15.91
CA GLU A 224 -6.98 14.44 15.21
C GLU A 224 -7.23 14.00 13.77
N GLY A 225 -6.29 13.23 13.22
CA GLY A 225 -6.32 12.62 11.90
C GLY A 225 -7.33 11.47 11.82
N LYS A 226 -8.63 11.79 11.74
CA LYS A 226 -9.47 10.93 10.90
C LYS A 226 -8.80 10.90 9.54
N LEU A 227 -8.64 9.71 8.98
CA LEU A 227 -8.08 9.47 7.64
C LEU A 227 -8.85 10.16 6.50
N THR A 228 -9.75 11.12 6.78
CA THR A 228 -10.11 12.18 5.84
C THR A 228 -8.83 12.66 5.19
N GLY A 229 -8.76 12.65 3.86
CA GLY A 229 -7.51 12.79 3.09
C GLY A 229 -6.83 14.17 3.15
N ASP A 230 -6.88 14.77 4.32
CA ASP A 230 -6.21 15.95 4.81
C ASP A 230 -4.87 15.60 5.47
N VAL A 231 -4.56 14.34 5.82
CA VAL A 231 -3.26 13.98 6.46
C VAL A 231 -2.02 14.36 5.61
N LEU A 232 -2.10 14.25 4.28
CA LEU A 232 -1.04 14.74 3.37
C LEU A 232 -1.21 16.21 2.95
N CYS A 233 -2.38 16.79 3.23
CA CYS A 233 -2.84 18.06 2.67
C CYS A 233 -3.21 19.11 3.73
N ASP A 234 -2.94 18.83 5.00
CA ASP A 234 -3.15 19.72 6.13
C ASP A 234 -1.81 19.97 6.83
N ALA A 235 -1.38 21.23 6.79
CA ALA A 235 -0.33 21.73 7.64
C ALA A 235 -0.98 22.83 8.48
N GLY A 236 -1.60 22.37 9.56
CA GLY A 236 -2.06 23.17 10.69
C GLY A 236 -2.95 24.34 10.30
N THR A 237 -4.26 24.12 10.42
CA THR A 237 -5.19 25.19 10.84
C THR A 237 -5.37 25.17 12.36
N GLY A 238 -4.26 25.06 13.10
CA GLY A 238 -4.20 25.32 14.54
C GLY A 238 -3.40 26.60 14.76
N GLU A 239 -4.08 27.72 14.94
CA GLU A 239 -3.48 28.83 15.68
C GLU A 239 -3.14 28.30 17.09
N GLU A 240 -1.90 28.55 17.54
CA GLU A 240 -1.31 28.12 18.83
C GLU A 240 -0.78 26.68 18.92
N GLU A 241 0.47 26.42 18.49
CA GLU A 241 1.45 25.67 19.31
C GLU A 241 2.84 25.64 18.65
N VAL A 242 3.67 26.65 18.97
CA VAL A 242 5.08 26.73 18.51
C VAL A 242 6.03 25.90 19.40
N ASP A 243 5.54 25.27 20.48
CA ASP A 243 6.41 24.68 21.51
C ASP A 243 6.35 23.14 21.68
N ARG A 244 5.57 22.39 20.88
CA ARG A 244 5.33 20.95 21.16
C ARG A 244 6.37 19.97 20.56
N TRP A 245 7.35 20.43 19.76
CA TRP A 245 8.42 19.58 19.19
C TRP A 245 9.67 19.42 20.08
N ARG A 246 9.55 19.51 21.41
CA ARG A 246 10.65 19.08 22.29
C ARG A 246 10.53 17.59 22.57
N PHE A 247 11.25 16.79 21.78
CA PHE A 247 11.61 15.43 22.17
C PHE A 247 12.20 15.47 23.58
N HIS A 248 11.54 14.81 24.53
CA HIS A 248 12.17 14.38 25.76
C HIS A 248 12.35 12.87 25.61
N ILE A 249 13.62 12.51 25.56
CA ILE A 249 14.17 11.16 25.55
C ILE A 249 13.66 10.40 26.78
#